data_AF-A0A7Z9WKJ7-F1
#
_entry.id   AF-A0A7Z9WKJ7-F1
#
_cell.length_a   1.000
_cell.length_b   1.000
_cell.length_c   1.000
_cell.angle_alpha   90.00
_cell.angle_beta   90.00
_cell.angle_gamma   90.00
#
_symmetry.space_group_name_H-M   'P 1'
#
loop_
_entity.id
_entity.type
_entity.pdbx_description
1 polymer ?
#
loop_
_entity_poly.entity_id
_entity_poly.type
_entity_poly.pdbx_seq_one_letter_code
_entity_poly.pdbx_strand_id
1 'polypeptide(L)' 'MKAIGIVGFKNSGKTTLARALAQELLQRGHRVAAVKHSSEGLDLLGKDTARLREFADQVGFVSPQESG' A
#
# COMPACT_ATOMS: atom_id res chain seq x y z
N MET A 1 -8.43 -14.93 -5.61
CA MET A 1 -7.57 -13.81 -5.16
C MET A 1 -7.65 -13.73 -3.64
N LYS A 2 -6.54 -13.47 -2.94
CA LYS A 2 -6.52 -13.27 -1.47
C LYS A 2 -6.27 -11.80 -1.17
N ALA A 3 -6.89 -11.25 -0.14
CA ALA A 3 -6.73 -9.85 0.27
C ALA A 3 -6.52 -9.75 1.79
N ILE A 4 -5.74 -8.75 2.22
CA ILE A 4 -5.45 -8.46 3.63
C ILE A 4 -5.71 -6.98 3.86
N GLY A 5 -6.59 -6.65 4.81
CA GLY A 5 -6.86 -5.28 5.24
C GLY A 5 -6.07 -4.94 6.51
N ILE A 6 -5.33 -3.82 6.49
CA ILE A 6 -4.63 -3.28 7.67
C ILE A 6 -5.30 -1.98 8.09
N VAL A 7 -6.03 -2.01 9.21
CA VAL A 7 -6.82 -0.89 9.73
C VAL A 7 -6.33 -0.44 11.11
N GLY A 8 -6.51 0.84 11.43
CA GLY A 8 -6.04 1.42 12.70
C GLY A 8 -5.79 2.93 12.62
N PHE A 9 -5.58 3.57 13.78
CA PHE A 9 -5.43 5.02 13.89
C PHE A 9 -4.18 5.57 13.19
N LYS A 10 -4.16 6.88 12.89
CA LYS A 10 -2.97 7.56 12.34
C LYS A 10 -1.78 7.31 13.27
N ASN A 11 -0.60 7.05 12.70
CA ASN A 11 0.63 6.71 13.41
C ASN A 11 0.63 5.38 14.21
N SER A 12 -0.33 4.47 13.97
CA SER A 12 -0.34 3.14 14.61
C SER A 12 0.62 2.10 13.99
N GLY A 13 1.52 2.51 13.08
CA GLY A 13 2.47 1.59 12.42
C GLY A 13 1.94 0.81 11.21
N LYS A 14 0.72 1.10 10.70
CA LYS A 14 0.12 0.38 9.56
C LYS A 14 1.04 0.26 8.34
N THR A 15 1.64 1.37 7.94
CA THR A 15 2.53 1.41 6.77
C THR A 15 3.77 0.54 6.98
N THR A 16 4.33 0.54 8.20
CA THR A 16 5.47 -0.30 8.56
C THR A 16 5.10 -1.78 8.48
N LEU A 17 3.94 -2.16 9.01
CA LEU A 17 3.44 -3.53 8.93
C LEU A 17 3.16 -3.96 7.48
N ALA A 18 2.52 -3.09 6.70
CA ALA A 18 2.22 -3.35 5.29
C ALA A 18 3.50 -3.63 4.49
N ARG A 19 4.56 -2.84 4.73
CA ARG A 19 5.87 -3.02 4.10
C ARG A 19 6.51 -4.37 4.47
N ALA A 20 6.57 -4.68 5.77
CA ALA A 20 7.19 -5.91 6.25
C ALA A 20 6.47 -7.15 5.73
N LEU A 21 5.12 -7.11 5.72
CA LEU A 21 4.30 -8.20 5.20
C LEU A 21 4.49 -8.38 3.69
N ALA A 22 4.51 -7.29 2.92
CA ALA A 22 4.72 -7.36 1.48
C ALA A 22 6.10 -7.94 1.13
N GLN A 23 7.16 -7.50 1.82
CA GLN A 23 8.51 -8.05 1.64
C GLN A 23 8.56 -9.56 1.91
N GLU A 24 7.97 -10.01 3.02
CA GLU A 24 7.92 -11.43 3.36
C GLU A 24 7.15 -12.25 2.31
N LEU A 25 6.02 -11.74 1.82
CA LEU A 25 5.22 -12.42 0.79
C LEU A 25 5.97 -12.52 -0.54
N LEU A 26 6.68 -11.46 -0.94
CA LEU A 26 7.54 -11.46 -2.12
C LEU A 26 8.67 -12.49 -1.97
N GLN A 27 9.33 -12.56 -0.81
CA GLN A 27 10.38 -13.55 -0.53
C GLN A 27 9.87 -15.00 -0.60
N ARG A 28 8.59 -15.22 -0.30
CA ARG A 28 7.93 -16.53 -0.44
C ARG A 28 7.47 -16.85 -1.86
N GLY A 29 7.75 -15.98 -2.84
CA GLY A 29 7.42 -16.19 -4.25
C GLY A 29 5.98 -15.79 -4.62
N HIS A 30 5.29 -15.00 -3.78
CA HIS A 30 3.99 -14.45 -4.12
C HIS A 30 4.13 -13.15 -4.90
N ARG A 31 3.22 -12.90 -5.85
CA ARG A 31 3.04 -11.57 -6.43
C ARG A 31 2.20 -10.71 -5.49
N VAL A 32 2.65 -9.50 -5.20
CA VAL A 32 2.02 -8.62 -4.22
C VAL A 32 1.67 -7.28 -4.85
N ALA A 33 0.40 -6.89 -4.72
CA ALA A 33 -0.07 -5.55 -5.03
C ALA A 33 -0.48 -4.83 -3.75
N ALA A 34 -0.20 -3.53 -3.67
CA ALA A 34 -0.60 -2.70 -2.54
C ALA A 34 -1.62 -1.65 -3.00
N VAL A 35 -2.71 -1.51 -2.22
CA VAL A 35 -3.71 -0.46 -2.41
C VAL A 35 -3.77 0.40 -1.15
N LYS A 36 -3.59 1.71 -1.31
CA LYS A 36 -3.74 2.67 -0.21
C LYS A 36 -5.06 3.43 -0.36
N HIS A 37 -5.87 3.40 0.70
CA HIS A 37 -7.03 4.27 0.83
C HIS A 37 -6.67 5.47 1.72
N SER A 38 -6.91 6.68 1.22
CA SER A 38 -6.65 7.93 1.94
C SER A 38 -7.84 8.86 1.81
N SER A 39 -8.22 9.49 2.92
CA SER A 39 -9.21 10.58 2.96
C SER A 39 -8.60 11.94 2.59
N GLU A 40 -7.28 12.07 2.65
CA GLU A 40 -6.54 13.24 2.15
C GLU A 40 -6.05 12.97 0.72
N GLY A 41 -5.96 14.04 -0.09
CA GLY A 41 -5.57 14.01 -1.50
C GLY A 41 -4.31 13.20 -1.74
N LEU A 42 -4.33 12.42 -2.82
CA LEU A 42 -3.30 11.45 -3.11
C LEU A 42 -2.13 12.11 -3.84
N ASP A 43 -0.93 12.08 -3.26
CA ASP A 43 0.29 12.54 -3.95
C ASP A 43 0.73 11.50 -4.98
N LEU A 44 0.06 11.53 -6.14
CA LEU A 44 0.31 10.65 -7.28
C LEU A 44 1.72 10.81 -7.86
N LEU A 45 2.38 11.95 -7.65
CA LEU A 45 3.60 12.33 -8.37
C LEU A 45 4.91 11.98 -7.67
N GLY A 46 4.91 11.58 -6.39
CA GLY A 46 6.21 11.28 -5.78
C GLY A 46 6.19 10.49 -4.50
N LYS A 47 5.61 11.01 -3.42
CA LYS A 47 6.07 10.59 -2.09
C LYS A 47 5.46 9.28 -1.61
N ASP A 48 4.16 9.11 -1.83
CA ASP A 48 3.44 7.91 -1.39
C ASP A 48 3.55 6.77 -2.39
N THR A 49 3.48 7.07 -3.69
CA THR A 49 3.64 6.09 -4.77
C THR A 49 5.06 5.53 -4.84
N ALA A 50 6.10 6.35 -4.69
CA ALA A 50 7.46 5.84 -4.67
C ALA A 50 7.69 4.89 -3.50
N ARG A 51 7.22 5.24 -2.30
CA ARG A 51 7.33 4.35 -1.12
C ARG A 51 6.63 3.02 -1.32
N LEU A 52 5.45 2.99 -1.92
CA LEU A 52 4.72 1.74 -2.15
C LEU A 52 5.42 0.86 -3.21
N ARG A 53 6.00 1.47 -4.24
CA ARG A 53 6.80 0.75 -5.25
C ARG A 53 8.08 0.14 -4.69
N GLU A 54 8.61 0.64 -3.56
CA GLU A 54 9.77 0.02 -2.90
C GLU A 54 9.46 -1.37 -2.33
N PHE A 55 8.19 -1.75 -2.17
CA PHE A 55 7.83 -3.02 -1.51
C PHE A 55 6.66 -3.78 -2.13
N ALA A 56 6.12 -3.36 -3.28
CA ALA A 56 5.05 -4.06 -3.99
C ALA A 56 5.31 -4.07 -5.52
N ASP A 57 4.92 -5.17 -6.18
CA ASP A 57 5.07 -5.34 -7.64
C ASP A 57 4.13 -4.41 -8.42
N GLN A 58 2.96 -4.14 -7.84
CA GLN A 58 1.96 -3.23 -8.40
C GLN A 58 1.39 -2.35 -7.30
N VAL A 59 1.08 -1.11 -7.65
CA VAL A 59 0.54 -0.10 -6.74
C VAL A 59 -0.72 0.48 -7.36
N GLY A 60 -1.81 0.51 -6.60
CA GLY A 60 -3.06 1.17 -6.97
C GLY A 60 -3.56 2.05 -5.84
N PHE A 61 -4.45 2.99 -6.16
CA PHE A 61 -4.91 3.99 -5.22
C PHE A 61 -6.42 4.21 -5.31
N VAL A 62 -7.03 4.43 -4.15
CA VAL A 62 -8.46 4.74 -4.06
C VAL A 62 -8.67 5.90 -3.10
N SER A 63 -9.18 7.00 -3.64
CA SER A 63 -9.65 8.16 -2.88
C SER A 63 -11.13 8.43 -3.22
N PRO A 64 -11.87 9.17 -2.38
CA PRO A 64 -13.25 9.55 -2.70
C PRO A 64 -13.39 10.38 -3.98
N GLN A 65 -12.32 11.05 -4.42
CA GLN A 65 -12.32 11.92 -5.60
C GLN A 65 -11.74 11.23 -6.86
N GLU A 66 -10.82 10.27 -6.72
CA GLU A 66 -10.13 9.60 -7.84
C GLU A 66 -9.72 8.15 -7.51
N SER A 67 -9.78 7.26 -8.51
CA SER A 67 -9.29 5.86 -8.45
C SER A 67 -8.38 5.60 -9.64
N GLY A 68 -7.19 5.03 -9.42
CA GLY A 68 -6.16 4.79 -10.45
C GLY A 68 -5.15 3.72 -10.07
#